data_AF-A0A0B2V419-F1
#
_entry.id   AF-A0A0B2V419-F1
#
_cell.length_a   1.000
_cell.length_b   1.000
_cell.length_c   1.000
_cell.angle_alpha   90.00
_cell.angle_beta   90.00
_cell.angle_gamma   90.00
#
_symmetry.space_group_name_H-M   'P 1'
#
loop_
_entity.id
_entity.type
_entity.pdbx_description
1 polymer ?
#
loop_
_entity_poly.entity_id
_entity_poly.type
_entity_poly.pdbx_seq_one_letter_code
_entity_poly.pdbx_strand_id
1 'polypeptide(L)'
;MRQRKKAIVFVVTFISYAMFHASRKTLSGVKASVTADWTRNTTNASHFNNPFMPSVAEAETLLGLLDALFMVAYAISLFYWGWLGDRLNPRNVIAFGMVGSAAALVSFGSLPKWFGFYSTAYYLLTYIIFGLLQACGWPNEVAIMGNWFGGDNRGFVMGLWAACQPIGNIIGSLLIAVVLPFGYEYTFVFNSSLMVLGALVVALAIEERPQRESDQTSGDEMPTETEAIDVHSEGTPVGLFEALLLPSVIPYCLTNICLKLVNYAFFFWLPFYLTANYGWTERDANALSIWYDIGGIMGSVTGGFISDRMGCRSPVIVAMLLASLGALFCYNGIGGAPILNAIVMTVVGVTVSGPYNLIVGAICVDLGTQPLLSSNAQAMATVSGIIDGTGSAGSAVGQFVIPLMENQFGWNSVFYLFILMNSLALLCLGRRCYIDVVSLLATRPQLEVTEREPLLGSSASA
;
A
#
# COMPACT_ATOMS: atom_id res chain seq x y z
N MET A 1 14.54 -24.48 12.27
CA MET A 1 13.87 -23.42 13.08
C MET A 1 13.74 -22.08 12.33
N ARG A 2 14.81 -21.55 11.72
CA ARG A 2 14.83 -20.26 11.01
C ARG A 2 13.85 -20.12 9.82
N GLN A 3 13.69 -21.14 8.98
CA GLN A 3 12.73 -21.12 7.86
C GLN A 3 11.27 -21.04 8.35
N ARG A 4 10.93 -21.75 9.43
CA ARG A 4 9.60 -21.67 10.07
C ARG A 4 9.31 -20.26 10.58
N LYS A 5 10.29 -19.62 11.23
CA LYS A 5 10.17 -18.23 11.69
C LYS A 5 9.96 -17.25 10.54
N LYS A 6 10.73 -17.38 9.44
CA LYS A 6 10.51 -16.59 8.21
C LYS A 6 9.09 -16.77 7.67
N ALA A 7 8.59 -18.00 7.57
CA ALA A 7 7.23 -18.25 7.10
C ALA A 7 6.17 -17.62 8.01
N ILE A 8 6.34 -17.70 9.34
CA ILE A 8 5.44 -17.06 10.30
C ILE A 8 5.44 -15.54 10.10
N VAL A 9 6.62 -14.91 10.05
CA VAL A 9 6.75 -13.46 9.86
C VAL A 9 6.06 -13.04 8.57
N PHE A 10 6.33 -13.72 7.45
CA PHE A 10 5.70 -13.43 6.16
C PHE A 10 4.18 -13.50 6.25
N VAL A 11 3.64 -14.61 6.77
CA VAL A 11 2.19 -14.84 6.81
C VAL A 11 1.51 -13.86 7.75
N VAL A 12 2.10 -13.59 8.91
CA VAL A 12 1.49 -12.71 9.91
C VAL A 12 1.48 -11.26 9.44
N THR A 13 2.60 -10.74 8.90
CA THR A 13 2.63 -9.37 8.34
C THR A 13 1.73 -9.25 7.11
N PHE A 14 1.66 -10.29 6.28
CA PHE A 14 0.76 -10.32 5.13
C PHE A 14 -0.70 -10.22 5.56
N ILE A 15 -1.13 -11.04 6.53
CA ILE A 15 -2.51 -11.06 7.01
C ILE A 15 -2.84 -9.76 7.75
N SER A 16 -1.93 -9.24 8.58
CA SER A 16 -2.16 -7.98 9.31
C SER A 16 -2.37 -6.81 8.36
N TYR A 17 -1.57 -6.67 7.30
CA TYR A 17 -1.78 -5.61 6.32
C TYR A 17 -3.04 -5.81 5.49
N ALA A 18 -3.35 -7.05 5.12
CA ALA A 18 -4.61 -7.36 4.45
C ALA A 18 -5.81 -6.93 5.30
N MET A 19 -5.76 -7.10 6.63
CA MET A 19 -6.80 -6.62 7.54
C MET A 19 -6.86 -5.08 7.61
N PHE A 20 -5.73 -4.38 7.62
CA PHE A 20 -5.73 -2.92 7.48
C PHE A 20 -6.45 -2.49 6.20
N HIS A 21 -6.16 -3.12 5.06
CA HIS A 21 -6.82 -2.80 3.79
C HIS A 21 -8.30 -3.16 3.75
N ALA A 22 -8.68 -4.33 4.28
CA ALA A 22 -10.08 -4.73 4.40
C ALA A 22 -10.89 -3.70 5.19
N SER A 23 -10.33 -3.18 6.29
CA SER A 23 -10.99 -2.15 7.10
C SER A 23 -11.17 -0.82 6.35
N ARG A 24 -10.21 -0.41 5.51
CA ARG A 24 -10.31 0.80 4.66
C ARG A 24 -11.41 0.67 3.61
N LYS A 25 -11.67 -0.55 3.12
CA LYS A 25 -12.76 -0.82 2.18
C LYS A 25 -14.16 -0.66 2.77
N THR A 26 -14.29 -0.67 4.09
CA THR A 26 -15.61 -0.63 4.75
C THR A 26 -16.45 0.55 4.29
N LEU A 27 -15.95 1.79 4.37
CA LEU A 27 -16.72 2.96 3.96
C LEU A 27 -17.00 2.95 2.45
N SER A 28 -16.00 2.68 1.62
CA SER A 28 -16.16 2.71 0.16
C SER A 28 -17.17 1.69 -0.36
N GLY A 29 -17.32 0.55 0.30
CA GLY A 29 -18.32 -0.47 -0.06
C GLY A 29 -19.73 -0.22 0.50
N VAL A 30 -19.94 0.76 1.39
CA VAL A 30 -21.26 1.05 1.99
C VAL A 30 -21.73 2.51 1.81
N LYS A 31 -21.06 3.29 0.96
CA LYS A 31 -21.35 4.72 0.73
C LYS A 31 -22.84 4.99 0.47
N ALA A 32 -23.45 4.24 -0.43
CA ALA A 32 -24.86 4.45 -0.78
C ALA A 32 -25.81 4.08 0.37
N SER A 33 -25.51 3.05 1.16
CA SER A 33 -26.28 2.73 2.38
C SER A 33 -26.14 3.81 3.46
N VAL A 34 -24.94 4.39 3.62
CA VAL A 34 -24.70 5.52 4.53
C VAL A 34 -25.44 6.78 4.04
N THR A 35 -25.38 7.08 2.75
CA THR A 35 -26.11 8.20 2.14
C THR A 35 -27.62 8.06 2.34
N ALA A 36 -28.17 6.87 2.13
CA ALA A 36 -29.59 6.59 2.35
C ALA A 36 -30.00 6.73 3.84
N ASP A 37 -29.08 6.48 4.78
CA ASP A 37 -29.33 6.71 6.20
C ASP A 37 -29.28 8.19 6.55
N TRP A 38 -28.23 8.90 6.15
CA TRP A 38 -28.02 10.31 6.43
C TRP A 38 -29.11 11.23 5.85
N THR A 39 -29.74 10.82 4.76
CA THR A 39 -30.82 11.57 4.09
C THR A 39 -32.21 11.16 4.55
N ARG A 40 -32.34 10.19 5.46
CA ARG A 40 -33.64 9.75 5.98
C ARG A 40 -34.18 10.76 7.00
N ASN A 41 -35.46 11.10 6.92
CA ASN A 41 -36.16 12.01 7.85
C ASN A 41 -36.36 11.44 9.28
N THR A 42 -35.40 10.67 9.78
CA THR A 42 -35.44 10.03 11.10
C THR A 42 -34.11 10.15 11.85
N THR A 43 -33.06 10.69 11.24
CA THR A 43 -31.71 10.73 11.83
C THR A 43 -31.51 11.86 12.83
N ASN A 44 -32.31 12.94 12.79
CA ASN A 44 -32.22 14.05 13.75
C ASN A 44 -33.45 14.07 14.68
N ALA A 45 -33.52 13.11 15.60
CA ALA A 45 -34.62 12.99 16.56
C ALA A 45 -34.72 14.20 17.52
N SER A 46 -33.60 14.88 17.78
CA SER A 46 -33.52 16.07 18.64
C SER A 46 -34.08 17.36 18.01
N HIS A 47 -34.17 17.44 16.68
CA HIS A 47 -34.62 18.65 15.96
C HIS A 47 -35.68 18.30 14.90
N PHE A 48 -36.85 17.84 15.36
CA PHE A 48 -38.07 17.72 14.54
C PHE A 48 -38.03 16.68 13.40
N ASN A 49 -37.41 15.50 13.60
CA ASN A 49 -37.39 14.42 12.58
C ASN A 49 -36.88 14.90 11.21
N ASN A 50 -35.78 15.65 11.22
CA ASN A 50 -35.10 16.09 10.00
C ASN A 50 -33.99 15.13 9.60
N PRO A 51 -33.62 15.08 8.30
CA PRO A 51 -32.46 14.32 7.87
C PRO A 51 -31.17 14.99 8.36
N PHE A 52 -30.12 14.20 8.56
CA PHE A 52 -28.79 14.72 8.90
C PHE A 52 -28.20 15.51 7.74
N MET A 53 -28.40 15.00 6.52
CA MET A 53 -28.06 15.67 5.27
C MET A 53 -29.33 15.98 4.49
N PRO A 54 -29.52 17.23 4.05
CA PRO A 54 -30.76 17.64 3.37
C PRO A 54 -30.89 17.06 1.96
N SER A 55 -29.81 16.58 1.35
CA SER A 55 -29.81 15.98 0.02
C SER A 55 -28.76 14.87 -0.14
N VAL A 56 -28.98 14.00 -1.13
CA VAL A 56 -28.00 12.97 -1.54
C VAL A 56 -26.68 13.60 -1.97
N ALA A 57 -26.74 14.71 -2.72
CA ALA A 57 -25.55 15.41 -3.19
C ALA A 57 -24.68 15.95 -2.04
N GLU A 58 -25.29 16.48 -0.98
CA GLU A 58 -24.55 16.96 0.20
C GLU A 58 -23.93 15.80 1.01
N ALA A 59 -24.63 14.67 1.11
CA ALA A 59 -24.09 13.47 1.73
C ALA A 59 -22.88 12.93 0.95
N GLU A 60 -22.97 12.84 -0.37
CA GLU A 60 -21.86 12.43 -1.25
C GLU A 60 -20.67 13.40 -1.17
N THR A 61 -20.95 14.71 -1.05
CA THR A 61 -19.92 15.73 -0.84
C THR A 61 -19.18 15.50 0.48
N LEU A 62 -19.89 15.20 1.57
CA LEU A 62 -19.25 14.88 2.85
C LEU A 62 -18.45 13.57 2.77
N LEU A 63 -18.95 12.54 2.09
CA LEU A 63 -18.23 11.28 1.89
C LEU A 63 -16.92 11.50 1.12
N GLY A 64 -16.94 12.33 0.07
CA GLY A 64 -15.72 12.73 -0.64
C GLY A 64 -14.74 13.49 0.26
N LEU A 65 -15.23 14.40 1.10
CA LEU A 65 -14.40 15.13 2.06
C LEU A 65 -13.78 14.19 3.11
N LEU A 66 -14.52 13.18 3.58
CA LEU A 66 -14.02 12.16 4.50
C LEU A 66 -12.86 11.36 3.89
N ASP A 67 -13.01 10.86 2.67
CA ASP A 67 -11.95 10.13 1.97
C ASP A 67 -10.70 11.01 1.75
N ALA A 68 -10.90 12.29 1.40
CA ALA A 68 -9.80 13.23 1.22
C ALA A 68 -9.05 13.50 2.53
N LEU A 69 -9.77 13.77 3.63
CA LEU A 69 -9.17 14.03 4.94
C LEU A 69 -8.50 12.80 5.54
N PHE A 70 -9.08 11.61 5.32
CA PHE A 70 -8.41 10.35 5.64
C PHE A 70 -7.06 10.26 4.94
N MET A 71 -7.01 10.53 3.64
CA MET A 71 -5.75 10.45 2.88
C MET A 71 -4.74 11.52 3.30
N VAL A 72 -5.17 12.74 3.66
CA VAL A 72 -4.29 13.78 4.22
C VAL A 72 -3.70 13.33 5.56
N ALA A 73 -4.56 12.87 6.48
CA ALA A 73 -4.15 12.40 7.80
C ALA A 73 -3.19 11.21 7.69
N TYR A 74 -3.50 10.27 6.80
CA TYR A 74 -2.68 9.10 6.49
C TYR A 74 -1.31 9.51 5.94
N ALA A 75 -1.28 10.43 4.96
CA ALA A 75 -0.04 10.90 4.35
C ALA A 75 0.91 11.55 5.36
N ILE A 76 0.41 12.47 6.18
CA ILE A 76 1.21 13.14 7.22
C ILE A 76 1.73 12.12 8.23
N SER A 77 0.89 11.19 8.63
CA SER A 77 1.22 10.19 9.65
C SER A 77 2.22 9.15 9.16
N LEU A 78 2.30 8.86 7.87
CA LEU A 78 3.32 7.95 7.33
C LEU A 78 4.75 8.46 7.54
N PHE A 79 4.97 9.77 7.42
CA PHE A 79 6.27 10.37 7.75
C PHE A 79 6.60 10.18 9.23
N TYR A 80 5.61 10.43 10.10
CA TYR A 80 5.77 10.30 11.55
C TYR A 80 5.99 8.84 11.97
N TRP A 81 5.15 7.91 11.54
CA TRP A 81 5.23 6.50 11.88
C TRP A 81 6.40 5.78 11.24
N GLY A 82 6.87 6.23 10.07
CA GLY A 82 8.13 5.74 9.50
C GLY A 82 9.32 6.14 10.37
N TRP A 83 9.43 7.42 10.70
CA TRP A 83 10.48 7.95 11.57
C TRP A 83 10.47 7.33 12.98
N LEU A 84 9.28 7.19 13.57
CA LEU A 84 9.10 6.60 14.89
C LEU A 84 9.27 5.08 14.87
N GLY A 85 8.92 4.42 13.75
CA GLY A 85 9.02 2.97 13.58
C GLY A 85 10.46 2.45 13.65
N ASP A 86 11.43 3.22 13.17
CA ASP A 86 12.86 2.90 13.34
C ASP A 86 13.39 3.17 14.76
N ARG A 87 12.56 3.74 15.66
CA ARG A 87 12.92 4.10 17.06
C ARG A 87 12.17 3.29 18.11
N LEU A 88 11.05 2.70 17.72
CA LEU A 88 10.22 1.87 18.58
C LEU A 88 10.24 0.42 18.10
N ASN A 89 9.65 -0.45 18.91
CA ASN A 89 9.42 -1.81 18.50
C ASN A 89 8.30 -1.88 17.45
N PRO A 90 8.58 -2.29 16.20
CA PRO A 90 7.59 -2.26 15.12
C PRO A 90 6.39 -3.16 15.39
N ARG A 91 6.56 -4.27 16.11
CA ARG A 91 5.45 -5.16 16.52
C ARG A 91 4.43 -4.39 17.37
N ASN A 92 4.90 -3.65 18.37
CA ASN A 92 4.03 -2.92 19.29
C ASN A 92 3.34 -1.75 18.58
N VAL A 93 4.04 -1.08 17.66
CA VAL A 93 3.47 0.00 16.84
C VAL A 93 2.33 -0.52 15.96
N ILE A 94 2.54 -1.65 15.26
CA ILE A 94 1.51 -2.28 14.43
C ILE A 94 0.30 -2.69 15.28
N ALA A 95 0.51 -3.39 16.39
CA ALA A 95 -0.58 -3.82 17.26
C ALA A 95 -1.38 -2.63 17.82
N PHE A 96 -0.70 -1.56 18.25
CA PHE A 96 -1.34 -0.32 18.70
C PHE A 96 -2.22 0.29 17.60
N GLY A 97 -1.69 0.42 16.39
CA GLY A 97 -2.46 0.96 15.28
C GLY A 97 -3.64 0.11 14.89
N MET A 98 -3.51 -1.22 14.88
CA MET A 98 -4.62 -2.12 14.57
C MET A 98 -5.77 -1.95 15.58
N VAL A 99 -5.47 -1.93 16.89
CA VAL A 99 -6.50 -1.73 17.91
C VAL A 99 -7.08 -0.32 17.86
N GLY A 100 -6.24 0.70 17.70
CA GLY A 100 -6.68 2.08 17.61
C GLY A 100 -7.55 2.35 16.39
N SER A 101 -7.16 1.85 15.22
CA SER A 101 -7.94 1.94 14.00
C SER A 101 -9.26 1.19 14.11
N ALA A 102 -9.29 0.02 14.77
CA ALA A 102 -10.54 -0.71 15.04
C ALA A 102 -11.51 0.13 15.88
N ALA A 103 -11.02 0.76 16.95
CA ALA A 103 -11.81 1.63 17.82
C ALA A 103 -12.32 2.87 17.07
N ALA A 104 -11.47 3.52 16.28
CA ALA A 104 -11.85 4.68 15.46
C ALA A 104 -12.92 4.32 14.42
N LEU A 105 -12.83 3.13 13.82
CA LEU A 105 -13.77 2.68 12.78
C LEU A 105 -15.16 2.33 13.35
N VAL A 106 -15.23 1.66 14.51
CA VAL A 106 -16.50 1.44 15.24
C VAL A 106 -17.09 2.79 15.66
N SER A 107 -16.24 3.69 16.16
CA SER A 107 -16.66 5.04 16.56
C SER A 107 -17.26 5.80 15.39
N PHE A 108 -16.63 5.74 14.22
CA PHE A 108 -17.12 6.39 13.01
C PHE A 108 -18.45 5.80 12.51
N GLY A 109 -18.52 4.48 12.33
CA GLY A 109 -19.60 3.87 11.53
C GLY A 109 -20.77 3.30 12.32
N SER A 110 -20.57 2.88 13.57
CA SER A 110 -21.56 2.11 14.32
C SER A 110 -22.18 2.91 15.46
N LEU A 111 -21.39 3.66 16.23
CA LEU A 111 -21.90 4.42 17.38
C LEU A 111 -22.96 5.47 16.97
N PRO A 112 -22.75 6.30 15.92
CA PRO A 112 -23.75 7.28 15.49
C PRO A 112 -25.11 6.66 15.23
N LYS A 113 -25.14 5.50 14.57
CA LYS A 113 -26.37 4.80 14.21
C LYS A 113 -27.03 4.12 15.42
N TRP A 114 -26.26 3.45 16.27
CA TRP A 114 -26.81 2.78 17.45
C TRP A 114 -27.37 3.74 18.50
N PHE A 115 -26.74 4.90 18.67
CA PHE A 115 -27.14 5.90 19.66
C PHE A 115 -27.93 7.07 19.07
N GLY A 116 -28.15 7.10 17.76
CA GLY A 116 -28.97 8.09 17.08
C GLY A 116 -28.41 9.52 17.13
N PHE A 117 -27.09 9.68 17.09
CA PHE A 117 -26.45 11.00 17.02
C PHE A 117 -25.69 11.16 15.71
N TYR A 118 -25.92 12.26 14.99
CA TYR A 118 -25.29 12.51 13.70
C TYR A 118 -24.69 13.92 13.71
N SER A 119 -23.37 14.00 13.52
CA SER A 119 -22.64 15.28 13.54
C SER A 119 -21.50 15.24 12.54
N THR A 120 -21.46 16.24 11.66
CA THR A 120 -20.39 16.39 10.66
C THR A 120 -19.03 16.42 11.34
N ALA A 121 -18.86 17.23 12.39
CA ALA A 121 -17.59 17.33 13.11
C ALA A 121 -17.15 15.99 13.71
N TYR A 122 -18.09 15.18 14.21
CA TYR A 122 -17.80 13.86 14.77
C TYR A 122 -17.32 12.87 13.69
N TYR A 123 -18.03 12.79 12.56
CA TYR A 123 -17.63 11.94 11.43
C TYR A 123 -16.24 12.35 10.89
N LEU A 124 -16.01 13.66 10.72
CA LEU A 124 -14.72 14.18 10.28
C LEU A 124 -13.60 13.81 11.25
N LEU A 125 -13.78 14.06 12.56
CA LEU A 125 -12.76 13.80 13.57
C LEU A 125 -12.43 12.31 13.68
N THR A 126 -13.44 11.44 13.78
CA THR A 126 -13.23 10.00 13.94
C THR A 126 -12.55 9.38 12.72
N TYR A 127 -12.89 9.83 11.51
CA TYR A 127 -12.27 9.32 10.29
C TYR A 127 -10.86 9.89 10.05
N ILE A 128 -10.57 11.12 10.48
CA ILE A 128 -9.19 11.64 10.55
C ILE A 128 -8.36 10.78 11.51
N ILE A 129 -8.86 10.51 12.73
CA ILE A 129 -8.18 9.65 13.71
C ILE A 129 -7.92 8.26 13.13
N PHE A 130 -8.90 7.70 12.42
CA PHE A 130 -8.73 6.44 11.70
C PHE A 130 -7.55 6.51 10.71
N GLY A 131 -7.45 7.57 9.90
CA GLY A 131 -6.33 7.81 8.99
C GLY A 131 -4.97 7.94 9.69
N LEU A 132 -4.91 8.68 10.80
CA LEU A 132 -3.67 8.85 11.59
C LEU A 132 -3.15 7.50 12.13
N LEU A 133 -4.05 6.65 12.63
CA LEU A 133 -3.71 5.35 13.23
C LEU A 133 -3.42 4.29 12.17
N GLN A 134 -4.16 4.31 11.05
CA GLN A 134 -3.99 3.38 9.93
C GLN A 134 -2.60 3.45 9.30
N ALA A 135 -1.98 4.64 9.31
CA ALA A 135 -0.69 4.89 8.67
C ALA A 135 0.49 4.14 9.31
N CYS A 136 0.36 3.67 10.55
CA CYS A 136 1.48 3.01 11.21
C CYS A 136 1.82 1.63 10.62
N GLY A 137 0.88 0.95 9.97
CA GLY A 137 1.07 -0.44 9.52
C GLY A 137 2.20 -0.56 8.49
N TRP A 138 2.09 0.18 7.38
CA TRP A 138 2.94 -0.04 6.21
C TRP A 138 4.44 0.13 6.48
N PRO A 139 4.91 1.26 7.03
CA PRO A 139 6.36 1.47 7.19
C PRO A 139 6.99 0.44 8.13
N ASN A 140 6.26 0.04 9.18
CA ASN A 140 6.73 -0.91 10.19
C ASN A 140 6.76 -2.34 9.66
N GLU A 141 5.75 -2.74 8.88
CA GLU A 141 5.74 -4.08 8.27
C GLU A 141 6.75 -4.21 7.13
N VAL A 142 6.96 -3.17 6.32
CA VAL A 142 8.04 -3.13 5.32
C VAL A 142 9.40 -3.24 6.00
N ALA A 143 9.60 -2.57 7.13
CA ALA A 143 10.83 -2.68 7.92
C ALA A 143 11.05 -4.11 8.45
N ILE A 144 10.02 -4.76 9.00
CA ILE A 144 10.08 -6.16 9.40
C ILE A 144 10.44 -7.04 8.20
N MET A 145 9.74 -6.89 7.08
CA MET A 145 9.97 -7.68 5.87
C MET A 145 11.38 -7.51 5.31
N GLY A 146 11.88 -6.27 5.22
CA GLY A 146 13.24 -5.98 4.78
C GLY A 146 14.30 -6.63 5.66
N ASN A 147 14.09 -6.62 6.99
CA ASN A 147 15.00 -7.25 7.95
C ASN A 147 15.04 -8.78 7.84
N TRP A 148 13.93 -9.44 7.52
CA TRP A 148 13.84 -10.90 7.44
C TRP A 148 14.14 -11.48 6.04
N PHE A 149 13.94 -10.68 4.98
CA PHE A 149 13.95 -11.13 3.58
C PHE A 149 14.91 -10.36 2.65
N GLY A 150 15.90 -9.62 3.17
CA GLY A 150 16.89 -8.84 2.39
C GLY A 150 17.92 -9.62 1.56
N GLY A 151 17.59 -10.83 1.06
CA GLY A 151 18.49 -11.67 0.26
C GLY A 151 18.21 -11.67 -1.25
N ASP A 152 18.77 -12.66 -1.95
CA ASP A 152 18.49 -12.89 -3.38
C ASP A 152 17.02 -13.25 -3.60
N ASN A 153 16.41 -12.72 -4.66
CA ASN A 153 14.97 -12.78 -4.97
C ASN A 153 14.04 -11.91 -4.11
N ARG A 154 14.56 -10.82 -3.53
CA ARG A 154 13.76 -9.87 -2.74
C ARG A 154 12.61 -9.23 -3.50
N GLY A 155 12.73 -8.99 -4.81
CA GLY A 155 11.66 -8.42 -5.63
C GLY A 155 10.46 -9.35 -5.74
N PHE A 156 10.68 -10.65 -5.94
CA PHE A 156 9.62 -11.65 -5.94
C PHE A 156 8.97 -11.79 -4.56
N VAL A 157 9.76 -11.88 -3.49
CA VAL A 157 9.23 -12.01 -2.13
C VAL A 157 8.41 -10.78 -1.73
N MET A 158 8.93 -9.58 -1.98
CA MET A 158 8.22 -8.34 -1.69
C MET A 158 7.04 -8.11 -2.63
N GLY A 159 7.12 -8.55 -3.90
CA GLY A 159 5.99 -8.50 -4.83
C GLY A 159 4.85 -9.44 -4.42
N LEU A 160 5.18 -10.64 -3.95
CA LEU A 160 4.21 -11.56 -3.36
C LEU A 160 3.65 -11.01 -2.05
N TRP A 161 4.49 -10.44 -1.20
CA TRP A 161 4.05 -9.87 0.07
C TRP A 161 3.15 -8.65 -0.13
N ALA A 162 3.50 -7.74 -1.03
CA ALA A 162 2.71 -6.55 -1.35
C ALA A 162 1.32 -6.87 -1.93
N ALA A 163 1.08 -8.12 -2.39
CA ALA A 163 -0.25 -8.60 -2.73
C ALA A 163 -1.23 -8.62 -1.53
N CYS A 164 -0.74 -8.45 -0.29
CA CYS A 164 -1.59 -8.29 0.88
C CYS A 164 -2.57 -7.12 0.75
N GLN A 165 -2.17 -6.01 0.11
CA GLN A 165 -3.03 -4.86 -0.13
C GLN A 165 -4.24 -5.20 -1.01
N PRO A 166 -4.08 -5.65 -2.28
CA PRO A 166 -5.21 -6.03 -3.11
C PRO A 166 -6.00 -7.21 -2.53
N ILE A 167 -5.36 -8.17 -1.84
CA ILE A 167 -6.08 -9.26 -1.17
C ILE A 167 -6.94 -8.72 -0.02
N GLY A 168 -6.44 -7.77 0.76
CA GLY A 168 -7.22 -7.07 1.78
C GLY A 168 -8.42 -6.34 1.19
N ASN A 169 -8.25 -5.69 0.03
CA ASN A 169 -9.35 -5.03 -0.68
C ASN A 169 -10.45 -6.03 -1.07
N ILE A 170 -10.06 -7.19 -1.63
CA ILE A 170 -10.99 -8.26 -2.02
C ILE A 170 -11.72 -8.81 -0.79
N ILE A 171 -10.98 -9.10 0.29
CA ILE A 171 -11.57 -9.58 1.55
C ILE A 171 -12.58 -8.54 2.06
N GLY A 172 -12.21 -7.26 2.12
CA GLY A 172 -13.12 -6.18 2.55
C GLY A 172 -14.41 -6.14 1.73
N SER A 173 -14.32 -6.16 0.40
CA SER A 173 -15.48 -6.16 -0.49
C SER A 173 -16.38 -7.39 -0.28
N LEU A 174 -15.80 -8.59 -0.12
CA LEU A 174 -16.55 -9.82 0.13
C LEU A 174 -17.24 -9.79 1.50
N LEU A 175 -16.56 -9.29 2.53
CA LEU A 175 -17.13 -9.16 3.88
C LEU A 175 -18.30 -8.20 3.90
N ILE A 176 -18.19 -7.06 3.21
CA ILE A 176 -19.30 -6.10 3.08
C ILE A 176 -20.48 -6.79 2.40
N ALA A 177 -20.28 -7.50 1.29
CA ALA A 177 -21.36 -8.18 0.58
C ALA A 177 -22.12 -9.20 1.45
N VAL A 178 -21.44 -9.87 2.39
CA VAL A 178 -22.05 -10.84 3.31
C VAL A 178 -22.76 -10.17 4.49
N VAL A 179 -22.20 -9.08 5.03
CA VAL A 179 -22.69 -8.45 6.27
C VAL A 179 -23.74 -7.35 6.00
N LEU A 180 -23.68 -6.69 4.84
CA LEU A 180 -24.56 -5.59 4.48
C LEU A 180 -26.07 -5.88 4.63
N PRO A 181 -26.60 -7.08 4.32
CA PRO A 181 -28.02 -7.40 4.53
C PRO A 181 -28.51 -7.25 5.97
N PHE A 182 -27.60 -7.32 6.96
CA PHE A 182 -27.92 -7.15 8.37
C PHE A 182 -27.89 -5.68 8.81
N GLY A 183 -27.28 -4.79 8.03
CA GLY A 183 -27.08 -3.37 8.33
C GLY A 183 -25.64 -2.93 8.07
N TYR A 184 -25.48 -1.73 7.52
CA TYR A 184 -24.15 -1.20 7.17
C TYR A 184 -23.27 -0.99 8.42
N GLU A 185 -23.86 -0.65 9.57
CA GLU A 185 -23.17 -0.42 10.84
C GLU A 185 -22.42 -1.65 11.35
N TYR A 186 -22.91 -2.85 11.00
CA TYR A 186 -22.28 -4.11 11.39
C TYR A 186 -21.03 -4.41 10.56
N THR A 187 -20.93 -3.85 9.34
CA THR A 187 -19.73 -3.99 8.50
C THR A 187 -18.50 -3.36 9.15
N PHE A 188 -18.68 -2.24 9.85
CA PHE A 188 -17.63 -1.55 10.62
C PHE A 188 -17.18 -2.38 11.82
N VAL A 189 -18.12 -2.89 12.61
CA VAL A 189 -17.82 -3.73 13.79
C VAL A 189 -17.14 -5.03 13.39
N PHE A 190 -17.61 -5.67 12.33
CA PHE A 190 -17.04 -6.93 11.88
C PHE A 190 -15.58 -6.75 11.43
N ASN A 191 -15.29 -5.74 10.59
CA ASN A 191 -13.91 -5.43 10.17
C ASN A 191 -13.02 -5.03 11.36
N SER A 192 -13.54 -4.21 12.29
CA SER A 192 -12.80 -3.85 13.51
C SER A 192 -12.49 -5.07 14.38
N SER A 193 -13.39 -6.04 14.48
CA SER A 193 -13.16 -7.28 15.22
C SER A 193 -12.01 -8.11 14.62
N LEU A 194 -11.94 -8.18 13.29
CA LEU A 194 -10.82 -8.82 12.58
C LEU A 194 -9.50 -8.08 12.83
N MET A 195 -9.49 -6.74 12.84
CA MET A 195 -8.29 -5.98 13.16
C MET A 195 -7.80 -6.23 14.59
N VAL A 196 -8.70 -6.29 15.58
CA VAL A 196 -8.32 -6.61 16.98
C VAL A 196 -7.75 -8.02 17.07
N LEU A 197 -8.37 -9.00 16.39
CA LEU A 197 -7.83 -10.37 16.32
C LEU A 197 -6.45 -10.39 15.65
N GLY A 198 -6.28 -9.68 14.54
CA GLY A 198 -5.00 -9.52 13.86
C GLY A 198 -3.93 -8.90 14.75
N ALA A 199 -4.29 -7.90 15.56
CA ALA A 199 -3.39 -7.27 16.51
C ALA A 199 -2.88 -8.27 17.55
N LEU A 200 -3.76 -9.15 18.06
CA LEU A 200 -3.38 -10.23 18.97
C LEU A 200 -2.41 -11.21 18.29
N VAL A 201 -2.70 -11.62 17.05
CA VAL A 201 -1.80 -12.50 16.29
C VAL A 201 -0.43 -11.85 16.07
N VAL A 202 -0.39 -10.57 15.70
CA VAL A 202 0.85 -9.80 15.54
C VAL A 202 1.65 -9.76 16.85
N ALA A 203 0.99 -9.44 17.95
CA ALA A 203 1.61 -9.33 19.26
C ALA A 203 2.22 -10.67 19.74
N LEU A 204 1.59 -11.80 19.41
CA LEU A 204 2.04 -13.13 19.82
C LEU A 204 3.04 -13.78 18.84
N ALA A 205 2.97 -13.49 17.54
CA ALA A 205 3.65 -14.27 16.51
C ALA A 205 4.84 -13.58 15.85
N ILE A 206 4.92 -12.24 15.87
CA ILE A 206 6.06 -11.52 15.30
C ILE A 206 7.20 -11.45 16.32
N GLU A 207 8.34 -12.05 15.98
CA GLU A 207 9.60 -11.81 16.70
C GLU A 207 10.24 -10.51 16.20
N GLU A 208 10.69 -9.69 17.15
CA GLU A 208 11.08 -8.28 16.94
C GLU A 208 12.23 -8.11 15.95
N ARG A 209 13.22 -9.01 16.01
CA ARG A 209 14.35 -9.10 15.10
C ARG A 209 14.77 -10.58 15.00
N PRO A 210 15.31 -11.04 13.86
CA PRO A 210 15.94 -12.35 13.83
C PRO A 210 17.11 -12.35 14.81
N GLN A 211 17.06 -13.18 15.86
CA GLN A 211 18.25 -13.48 16.68
C GLN A 211 19.38 -13.92 15.73
N ARG A 212 20.50 -13.19 15.72
CA ARG A 212 21.69 -13.60 14.97
C ARG A 212 22.33 -14.77 15.72
N GLU A 213 22.86 -15.76 15.01
CA GLU A 213 23.48 -16.96 15.58
C GLU A 213 24.61 -16.67 16.59
N SER A 214 25.16 -15.45 16.60
CA SER A 214 26.14 -14.98 17.60
C SER A 214 25.58 -14.84 19.02
N ASP A 215 24.26 -14.70 19.21
CA ASP A 215 23.65 -14.56 20.54
C ASP A 215 23.53 -15.91 21.29
N GLN A 216 23.79 -17.03 20.63
CA GLN A 216 23.74 -18.36 21.26
C GLN A 216 25.11 -18.88 21.71
N THR A 217 26.21 -18.25 21.29
CA THR A 217 27.57 -18.66 21.66
C THR A 217 28.12 -17.96 22.91
N SER A 218 27.44 -16.94 23.45
CA SER A 218 27.90 -16.18 24.63
C SER A 218 27.60 -16.87 25.97
N GLY A 219 27.35 -18.18 25.96
CA GLY A 219 26.86 -18.93 27.11
C GLY A 219 27.91 -19.63 27.98
N ASP A 220 29.19 -19.74 27.57
CA ASP A 220 30.10 -20.65 28.31
C ASP A 220 31.62 -20.38 28.22
N GLU A 221 32.08 -19.14 28.00
CA GLU A 221 33.52 -18.85 28.15
C GLU A 221 33.78 -17.60 29.01
N MET A 222 34.58 -17.79 30.07
CA MET A 222 35.07 -16.73 30.94
C MET A 222 35.84 -15.67 30.14
N PRO A 223 35.71 -14.37 30.49
CA PRO A 223 36.35 -13.32 29.72
C PRO A 223 37.86 -13.34 29.98
N THR A 224 38.64 -13.64 28.94
CA THR A 224 40.06 -13.35 28.93
C THR A 224 40.22 -11.92 28.42
N GLU A 225 40.86 -11.06 29.21
CA GLU A 225 41.20 -9.69 28.85
C GLU A 225 42.05 -9.69 27.57
N THR A 226 41.41 -9.39 26.45
CA THR A 226 42.07 -8.85 25.28
C THR A 226 41.11 -7.80 24.75
N GLU A 227 41.60 -6.58 24.58
CA GLU A 227 40.85 -5.43 24.08
C GLU A 227 40.13 -5.78 22.76
N ALA A 228 38.92 -6.32 22.87
CA ALA A 228 37.97 -6.38 21.78
C ALA A 228 37.43 -4.97 21.69
N ILE A 229 37.85 -4.26 20.64
CA ILE A 229 37.21 -3.03 20.21
C ILE A 229 35.72 -3.35 20.10
N ASP A 230 34.94 -2.72 20.98
CA ASP A 230 33.49 -2.81 21.00
C ASP A 230 32.95 -2.04 19.79
N VAL A 231 32.97 -2.65 18.61
CA VAL A 231 32.50 -2.05 17.34
C VAL A 231 30.99 -2.25 17.18
N HIS A 232 30.17 -2.13 18.23
CA HIS A 232 28.71 -2.26 18.06
C HIS A 232 27.94 -1.18 18.81
N SER A 233 28.16 0.07 18.41
CA SER A 233 27.16 1.13 18.62
C SER A 233 25.88 0.76 17.88
N GLU A 234 24.75 0.65 18.58
CA GLU A 234 23.42 0.68 17.97
C GLU A 234 23.30 1.95 17.12
N GLY A 235 23.42 1.79 15.80
CA GLY A 235 23.42 2.91 14.87
C GLY A 235 22.22 3.84 15.05
N THR A 236 22.49 5.15 15.08
CA THR A 236 21.46 6.17 15.24
C THR A 236 20.47 6.12 14.08
N PRO A 237 19.16 6.02 14.34
CA PRO A 237 18.16 5.99 13.27
C PRO A 237 18.19 7.27 12.43
N VAL A 238 18.06 7.13 11.12
CA VAL A 238 18.18 8.23 10.15
C VAL A 238 17.08 9.26 10.34
N GLY A 239 17.41 10.53 10.10
CA GLY A 239 16.44 11.63 10.10
C GLY A 239 15.62 11.69 8.80
N LEU A 240 14.43 12.28 8.83
CA LEU A 240 13.57 12.41 7.62
C LEU A 240 14.27 13.13 6.46
N PHE A 241 14.98 14.23 6.74
CA PHE A 241 15.69 14.99 5.71
C PHE A 241 16.86 14.21 5.12
N GLU A 242 17.61 13.48 5.95
CA GLU A 242 18.72 12.65 5.50
C GLU A 242 18.22 11.49 4.63
N ALA A 243 17.15 10.82 5.05
CA ALA A 243 16.52 9.75 4.26
C ALA A 243 15.96 10.26 2.92
N LEU A 244 15.42 11.48 2.86
CA LEU A 244 14.93 12.08 1.62
C LEU A 244 16.07 12.36 0.62
N LEU A 245 17.26 12.69 1.12
CA LEU A 245 18.44 12.99 0.31
C LEU A 245 19.21 11.74 -0.15
N LEU A 246 18.79 10.55 0.28
CA LEU A 246 19.40 9.30 -0.20
C LEU A 246 19.27 9.17 -1.73
N PRO A 247 20.29 8.61 -2.40
CA PRO A 247 20.27 8.44 -3.85
C PRO A 247 19.02 7.70 -4.32
N SER A 248 18.39 8.23 -5.36
CA SER A 248 17.19 7.68 -6.01
C SER A 248 15.89 7.73 -5.20
N VAL A 249 15.87 8.19 -3.94
CA VAL A 249 14.61 8.32 -3.18
C VAL A 249 13.65 9.33 -3.84
N ILE A 250 14.12 10.53 -4.16
CA ILE A 250 13.29 11.60 -4.76
C ILE A 250 12.59 11.16 -6.07
N PRO A 251 13.28 10.58 -7.08
CA PRO A 251 12.63 10.07 -8.28
C PRO A 251 11.49 9.08 -7.99
N TYR A 252 11.68 8.16 -7.04
CA TYR A 252 10.64 7.20 -6.67
C TYR A 252 9.50 7.86 -5.89
N CYS A 253 9.76 8.84 -5.03
CA CYS A 253 8.70 9.63 -4.37
C CYS A 253 7.84 10.38 -5.40
N LEU A 254 8.46 11.07 -6.37
CA LEU A 254 7.74 11.79 -7.42
C LEU A 254 6.91 10.84 -8.29
N THR A 255 7.48 9.68 -8.66
CA THR A 255 6.77 8.63 -9.38
C THR A 255 5.58 8.10 -8.56
N ASN A 256 5.76 7.91 -7.25
CA ASN A 256 4.74 7.37 -6.35
C ASN A 256 3.59 8.36 -6.10
N ILE A 257 3.84 9.68 -6.08
CA ILE A 257 2.78 10.72 -6.05
C ILE A 257 1.78 10.49 -7.18
N CYS A 258 2.29 10.36 -8.41
CA CYS A 258 1.46 10.16 -9.59
C CYS A 258 0.77 8.79 -9.58
N LEU A 259 1.50 7.72 -9.26
CA LEU A 259 0.96 6.37 -9.32
C LEU A 259 -0.08 6.09 -8.25
N LYS A 260 0.18 6.51 -7.01
CA LYS A 260 -0.74 6.28 -5.90
C LYS A 260 -2.02 7.09 -6.09
N LEU A 261 -1.95 8.28 -6.69
CA LEU A 261 -3.14 9.04 -7.10
C LEU A 261 -4.05 8.19 -7.99
N VAL A 262 -3.53 7.62 -9.08
CA VAL A 262 -4.32 6.80 -10.01
C VAL A 262 -4.77 5.50 -9.34
N ASN A 263 -3.89 4.80 -8.63
CA ASN A 263 -4.24 3.54 -7.96
C ASN A 263 -5.35 3.72 -6.92
N TYR A 264 -5.27 4.77 -6.10
CA TYR A 264 -6.27 5.02 -5.07
C TYR A 264 -7.56 5.63 -5.64
N ALA A 265 -7.50 6.27 -6.81
CA ALA A 265 -8.71 6.61 -7.55
C ALA A 265 -9.53 5.36 -7.86
N PHE A 266 -8.90 4.32 -8.42
CA PHE A 266 -9.56 3.03 -8.62
C PHE A 266 -10.02 2.41 -7.29
N PHE A 267 -9.23 2.50 -6.22
CA PHE A 267 -9.62 1.95 -4.92
C PHE A 267 -10.91 2.59 -4.34
N PHE A 268 -11.05 3.91 -4.40
CA PHE A 268 -12.16 4.64 -3.77
C PHE A 268 -13.37 4.86 -4.68
N TRP A 269 -13.14 5.02 -5.99
CA TRP A 269 -14.17 5.49 -6.93
C TRP A 269 -14.60 4.45 -7.95
N LEU A 270 -13.87 3.36 -8.16
CA LEU A 270 -14.22 2.39 -9.20
C LEU A 270 -15.60 1.74 -8.99
N PRO A 271 -15.99 1.26 -7.80
CA PRO A 271 -17.35 0.76 -7.60
C PRO A 271 -18.39 1.84 -7.89
N PHE A 272 -18.16 3.07 -7.42
CA PHE A 272 -19.07 4.20 -7.64
C PHE A 272 -19.19 4.58 -9.13
N TYR A 273 -18.09 4.61 -9.87
CA TYR A 273 -18.08 4.82 -11.31
C TYR A 273 -18.93 3.78 -12.04
N LEU A 274 -18.78 2.49 -11.68
CA LEU A 274 -19.53 1.41 -12.30
C LEU A 274 -21.04 1.51 -12.01
N THR A 275 -21.43 1.90 -10.79
CA THR A 275 -22.83 2.14 -10.44
C THR A 275 -23.39 3.37 -11.15
N ALA A 276 -22.66 4.49 -11.16
CA ALA A 276 -23.14 5.77 -11.68
C ALA A 276 -23.22 5.79 -13.21
N ASN A 277 -22.21 5.24 -13.90
CA ASN A 277 -22.09 5.32 -15.35
C ASN A 277 -22.84 4.19 -16.08
N TYR A 278 -22.98 3.01 -15.48
CA TYR A 278 -23.62 1.84 -16.10
C TYR A 278 -24.88 1.34 -15.38
N GLY A 279 -25.27 1.96 -14.25
CA GLY A 279 -26.50 1.61 -13.53
C GLY A 279 -26.47 0.24 -12.86
N TRP A 280 -25.28 -0.34 -12.65
CA TRP A 280 -25.14 -1.65 -12.01
C TRP A 280 -25.45 -1.57 -10.51
N THR A 281 -25.83 -2.72 -9.93
CA THR A 281 -26.03 -2.80 -8.49
C THR A 281 -24.71 -2.63 -7.73
N GLU A 282 -24.75 -2.12 -6.50
CA GLU A 282 -23.55 -2.02 -5.65
C GLU A 282 -22.84 -3.36 -5.49
N ARG A 283 -23.60 -4.46 -5.42
CA ARG A 283 -23.03 -5.81 -5.33
C ARG A 283 -22.22 -6.15 -6.57
N ASP A 284 -22.77 -5.92 -7.75
CA ASP A 284 -22.13 -6.27 -9.02
C ASP A 284 -20.93 -5.36 -9.30
N ALA A 285 -21.04 -4.06 -9.00
CA ALA A 285 -19.95 -3.10 -9.12
C ALA A 285 -18.77 -3.44 -8.19
N ASN A 286 -19.05 -3.81 -6.93
CA ASN A 286 -18.02 -4.28 -6.00
C ASN A 286 -17.38 -5.60 -6.48
N ALA A 287 -18.19 -6.55 -6.96
CA ALA A 287 -17.69 -7.82 -7.49
C ALA A 287 -16.80 -7.62 -8.74
N LEU A 288 -17.14 -6.68 -9.62
CA LEU A 288 -16.30 -6.40 -10.78
C LEU A 288 -15.01 -5.67 -10.38
N SER A 289 -15.05 -4.79 -9.38
CA SER A 289 -13.87 -4.05 -8.91
C SER A 289 -12.71 -4.95 -8.47
N ILE A 290 -13.01 -6.18 -8.01
CA ILE A 290 -12.04 -7.20 -7.64
C ILE A 290 -11.05 -7.52 -8.77
N TRP A 291 -11.47 -7.43 -10.04
CA TRP A 291 -10.59 -7.74 -11.17
C TRP A 291 -9.41 -6.77 -11.30
N TYR A 292 -9.58 -5.52 -10.86
CA TYR A 292 -8.47 -4.58 -10.74
C TYR A 292 -7.43 -5.06 -9.71
N ASP A 293 -7.89 -5.50 -8.55
CA ASP A 293 -7.03 -6.03 -7.48
C ASP A 293 -6.33 -7.32 -7.92
N ILE A 294 -7.02 -8.23 -8.62
CA ILE A 294 -6.43 -9.44 -9.23
C ILE A 294 -5.29 -9.07 -10.17
N GLY A 295 -5.51 -8.08 -11.04
CA GLY A 295 -4.47 -7.55 -11.91
C GLY A 295 -3.27 -7.03 -11.13
N GLY A 296 -3.51 -6.28 -10.05
CA GLY A 296 -2.45 -5.77 -9.17
C GLY A 296 -1.60 -6.86 -8.53
N ILE A 297 -2.21 -7.96 -8.08
CA ILE A 297 -1.50 -9.14 -7.56
C ILE A 297 -0.60 -9.72 -8.65
N MET A 298 -1.16 -9.97 -9.83
CA MET A 298 -0.41 -10.53 -10.96
C MET A 298 0.77 -9.63 -11.35
N GLY A 299 0.54 -8.33 -11.50
CA GLY A 299 1.56 -7.36 -11.87
C GLY A 299 2.69 -7.24 -10.83
N SER A 300 2.35 -7.26 -9.54
CA SER A 300 3.35 -7.17 -8.47
C SER A 300 4.21 -8.43 -8.40
N VAL A 301 3.61 -9.62 -8.44
CA VAL A 301 4.35 -10.89 -8.38
C VAL A 301 5.22 -11.09 -9.62
N THR A 302 4.64 -10.91 -10.81
CA THR A 302 5.37 -11.10 -12.08
C THR A 302 6.45 -10.04 -12.28
N GLY A 303 6.16 -8.77 -11.99
CA GLY A 303 7.16 -7.71 -12.10
C GLY A 303 8.28 -7.86 -11.06
N GLY A 304 7.97 -8.34 -9.85
CA GLY A 304 8.96 -8.65 -8.83
C GLY A 304 9.92 -9.75 -9.28
N PHE A 305 9.35 -10.83 -9.82
CA PHE A 305 10.13 -11.94 -10.39
C PHE A 305 10.98 -11.55 -11.60
N ILE A 306 10.42 -10.82 -12.56
CA ILE A 306 11.12 -10.38 -13.77
C ILE A 306 12.26 -9.42 -13.38
N SER A 307 12.00 -8.48 -12.47
CA SER A 307 13.01 -7.51 -12.05
C SER A 307 14.19 -8.14 -11.30
N ASP A 308 13.94 -9.16 -10.48
CA ASP A 308 15.03 -9.91 -9.83
C ASP A 308 15.89 -10.66 -10.86
N ARG A 309 15.27 -11.27 -11.88
CA ARG A 309 15.98 -11.91 -12.99
C ARG A 309 16.79 -10.93 -13.83
N MET A 310 16.29 -9.71 -13.99
CA MET A 310 16.99 -8.63 -14.69
C MET A 310 18.10 -7.99 -13.86
N GLY A 311 18.10 -8.15 -12.54
CA GLY A 311 19.02 -7.46 -11.63
C GLY A 311 18.74 -5.96 -11.45
N CYS A 312 17.71 -5.42 -12.11
CA CYS A 312 17.25 -4.05 -11.94
C CYS A 312 15.73 -3.93 -12.08
N ARG A 313 15.15 -2.91 -11.43
CA ARG A 313 13.69 -2.80 -11.24
C ARG A 313 13.04 -1.73 -12.10
N SER A 314 13.72 -0.63 -12.36
CA SER A 314 13.12 0.51 -13.06
C SER A 314 12.66 0.20 -14.49
N PRO A 315 13.31 -0.66 -15.31
CA PRO A 315 12.84 -0.93 -16.66
C PRO A 315 11.52 -1.70 -16.69
N VAL A 316 11.32 -2.62 -15.74
CA VAL A 316 10.08 -3.37 -15.59
C VAL A 316 8.93 -2.42 -15.24
N ILE A 317 9.16 -1.52 -14.28
CA ILE A 317 8.18 -0.50 -13.88
C ILE A 317 7.84 0.40 -15.07
N VAL A 318 8.84 0.91 -15.81
CA VAL A 318 8.63 1.77 -16.99
C VAL A 318 7.84 1.03 -18.09
N ALA A 319 8.12 -0.24 -18.35
CA ALA A 319 7.38 -1.02 -19.34
C ALA A 319 5.89 -1.18 -18.94
N MET A 320 5.62 -1.46 -17.66
CA MET A 320 4.26 -1.55 -17.13
C MET A 320 3.53 -0.19 -17.23
N LEU A 321 4.22 0.91 -16.92
CA LEU A 321 3.66 2.26 -17.03
C LEU A 321 3.37 2.66 -18.48
N LEU A 322 4.24 2.33 -19.43
CA LEU A 322 3.97 2.55 -20.86
C LEU A 322 2.74 1.78 -21.32
N ALA A 323 2.61 0.51 -20.93
CA ALA A 323 1.44 -0.30 -21.22
C ALA A 323 0.16 0.28 -20.58
N SER A 324 0.28 0.91 -19.40
CA SER A 324 -0.86 1.52 -18.70
C SER A 324 -1.51 2.66 -19.49
N LEU A 325 -0.74 3.41 -20.29
CA LEU A 325 -1.28 4.52 -21.09
C LEU A 325 -2.29 4.02 -22.12
N GLY A 326 -1.93 2.93 -22.82
CA GLY A 326 -2.83 2.25 -23.76
C GLY A 326 -4.01 1.60 -23.05
N ALA A 327 -3.78 0.90 -21.93
CA ALA A 327 -4.82 0.23 -21.18
C ALA A 327 -5.89 1.21 -20.64
N LEU A 328 -5.47 2.36 -20.10
CA LEU A 328 -6.38 3.41 -19.61
C LEU A 328 -7.16 4.07 -20.75
N PHE A 329 -6.50 4.34 -21.88
CA PHE A 329 -7.17 4.88 -23.07
C PHE A 329 -8.23 3.90 -23.60
N CYS A 330 -7.89 2.62 -23.69
CA CYS A 330 -8.84 1.58 -24.08
C CYS A 330 -9.99 1.47 -23.09
N TYR A 331 -9.72 1.49 -21.78
CA TYR A 331 -10.75 1.37 -20.75
C TYR A 331 -11.79 2.49 -20.83
N ASN A 332 -11.36 3.72 -21.13
CA ASN A 332 -12.26 4.85 -21.33
C ASN A 332 -13.28 4.63 -22.47
N GLY A 333 -12.93 3.83 -23.48
CA GLY A 333 -13.80 3.50 -24.60
C GLY A 333 -14.64 2.22 -24.43
N ILE A 334 -14.47 1.48 -23.33
CA ILE A 334 -15.17 0.22 -23.10
C ILE A 334 -16.58 0.49 -22.58
N GLY A 335 -17.58 -0.07 -23.26
CA GLY A 335 -18.98 0.00 -22.82
C GLY A 335 -19.28 -0.88 -21.60
N GLY A 336 -20.56 -0.96 -21.23
CA GLY A 336 -21.03 -1.73 -20.06
C GLY A 336 -21.03 -3.26 -20.24
N ALA A 337 -20.15 -3.83 -21.06
CA ALA A 337 -20.03 -5.29 -21.23
C ALA A 337 -19.19 -5.87 -20.08
N PRO A 338 -19.78 -6.64 -19.13
CA PRO A 338 -19.11 -6.97 -17.87
C PRO A 338 -17.82 -7.77 -18.05
N ILE A 339 -17.79 -8.74 -18.96
CA ILE A 339 -16.61 -9.59 -19.21
C ILE A 339 -15.45 -8.77 -19.80
N LEU A 340 -15.74 -7.93 -20.79
CA LEU A 340 -14.72 -7.07 -21.40
C LEU A 340 -14.19 -6.05 -20.39
N ASN A 341 -15.07 -5.49 -19.56
CA ASN A 341 -14.71 -4.58 -18.49
C ASN A 341 -13.78 -5.28 -17.47
N ALA A 342 -14.12 -6.49 -17.02
CA ALA A 342 -13.25 -7.30 -16.14
C ALA A 342 -11.85 -7.58 -16.73
N ILE A 343 -11.79 -7.98 -18.01
CA ILE A 343 -10.51 -8.28 -18.68
C ILE A 343 -9.63 -7.04 -18.72
N VAL A 344 -10.17 -5.91 -19.17
CA VAL A 344 -9.37 -4.68 -19.29
C VAL A 344 -9.05 -4.08 -17.92
N MET A 345 -9.95 -4.17 -16.94
CA MET A 345 -9.65 -3.82 -15.55
C MET A 345 -8.50 -4.66 -14.99
N THR A 346 -8.42 -5.94 -15.33
CA THR A 346 -7.29 -6.79 -14.94
C THR A 346 -5.99 -6.29 -15.57
N VAL A 347 -6.00 -5.92 -16.85
CA VAL A 347 -4.83 -5.34 -17.52
C VAL A 347 -4.44 -3.99 -16.91
N VAL A 348 -5.39 -3.13 -16.60
CA VAL A 348 -5.16 -1.86 -15.89
C VAL A 348 -4.60 -2.12 -14.49
N GLY A 349 -5.10 -3.13 -13.77
CA GLY A 349 -4.57 -3.57 -12.49
C GLY A 349 -3.11 -4.02 -12.58
N VAL A 350 -2.78 -4.86 -13.56
CA VAL A 350 -1.40 -5.29 -13.82
C VAL A 350 -0.50 -4.08 -14.05
N THR A 351 -0.93 -3.16 -14.91
CA THR A 351 -0.08 -2.06 -15.41
C THR A 351 -0.07 -0.81 -14.53
N VAL A 352 -1.01 -0.64 -13.60
CA VAL A 352 -1.09 0.49 -12.66
C VAL A 352 -0.81 0.05 -11.22
N SER A 353 -1.55 -0.93 -10.71
CA SER A 353 -1.36 -1.41 -9.33
C SER A 353 -0.09 -2.23 -9.18
N GLY A 354 0.31 -2.98 -10.20
CA GLY A 354 1.58 -3.72 -10.21
C GLY A 354 2.81 -2.84 -9.96
N PRO A 355 3.10 -1.80 -10.77
CA PRO A 355 4.25 -0.93 -10.54
C PRO A 355 4.14 -0.14 -9.24
N TYR A 356 2.93 0.27 -8.83
CA TYR A 356 2.72 0.89 -7.51
C TYR A 356 3.21 -0.05 -6.39
N ASN A 357 2.71 -1.29 -6.34
CA ASN A 357 3.08 -2.28 -5.32
C ASN A 357 4.59 -2.60 -5.32
N LEU A 358 5.23 -2.61 -6.50
CA LEU A 358 6.68 -2.80 -6.60
C LEU A 358 7.48 -1.64 -6.02
N ILE A 359 7.02 -0.40 -6.22
CA ILE A 359 7.66 0.78 -5.65
C ILE A 359 7.53 0.76 -4.12
N VAL A 360 6.32 0.61 -3.60
CA VAL A 360 6.10 0.69 -2.16
C VAL A 360 6.66 -0.52 -1.41
N GLY A 361 6.81 -1.68 -2.07
CA GLY A 361 7.37 -2.90 -1.50
C GLY A 361 8.86 -3.08 -1.78
N ALA A 362 9.19 -3.59 -2.97
CA ALA A 362 10.55 -4.01 -3.31
C ALA A 362 11.55 -2.84 -3.35
N ILE A 363 11.18 -1.73 -4.00
CA ILE A 363 12.05 -0.55 -4.12
C ILE A 363 12.28 0.10 -2.75
N CYS A 364 11.26 0.22 -1.90
CA CYS A 364 11.44 0.71 -0.53
C CYS A 364 12.50 -0.11 0.23
N VAL A 365 12.46 -1.44 0.10
CA VAL A 365 13.48 -2.31 0.71
C VAL A 365 14.86 -2.07 0.12
N ASP A 366 14.99 -1.94 -1.21
CA ASP A 366 16.28 -1.62 -1.82
C ASP A 366 16.86 -0.29 -1.34
N LEU A 367 16.02 0.74 -1.28
CA LEU A 367 16.44 2.08 -0.89
C LEU A 367 16.80 2.15 0.60
N GLY A 368 16.11 1.39 1.46
CA GLY A 368 16.45 1.30 2.88
C GLY A 368 17.63 0.37 3.20
N THR A 369 18.08 -0.45 2.26
CA THR A 369 19.23 -1.38 2.41
C THR A 369 20.46 -0.98 1.59
N GLN A 370 20.53 0.28 1.12
CA GLN A 370 21.66 0.74 0.32
C GLN A 370 23.00 0.63 1.08
N PRO A 371 24.14 0.45 0.37
CA PRO A 371 25.46 0.36 1.00
C PRO A 371 25.82 1.56 1.89
N LEU A 372 25.29 2.74 1.58
CA LEU A 372 25.45 3.96 2.41
C LEU A 372 24.89 3.81 3.83
N LEU A 373 23.96 2.88 4.04
CA LEU A 373 23.31 2.60 5.32
C LEU A 373 23.91 1.36 6.03
N SER A 374 24.87 0.68 5.38
CA SER A 374 25.47 -0.56 5.90
C SER A 374 26.30 -0.37 7.17
N SER A 375 26.80 0.85 7.40
CA SER A 375 27.74 1.15 8.48
C SER A 375 27.07 1.36 9.83
N ASN A 376 25.89 1.99 9.93
CA ASN A 376 25.14 2.10 11.19
C ASN A 376 23.77 2.81 11.12
N ALA A 377 22.86 2.47 10.18
CA ALA A 377 21.60 3.22 10.05
C ALA A 377 20.34 2.33 9.99
N GLN A 378 19.44 2.50 10.97
CA GLN A 378 18.04 2.07 10.84
C GLN A 378 17.27 3.13 10.05
N ALA A 379 16.90 2.81 8.81
CA ALA A 379 16.21 3.73 7.90
C ALA A 379 15.04 3.09 7.14
N MET A 380 14.77 1.79 7.34
CA MET A 380 13.80 1.05 6.54
C MET A 380 12.38 1.60 6.69
N ALA A 381 11.93 1.82 7.93
CA ALA A 381 10.61 2.38 8.18
C ALA A 381 10.57 3.85 7.74
N THR A 382 11.63 4.62 7.97
CA THR A 382 11.71 6.04 7.58
C THR A 382 11.63 6.20 6.06
N VAL A 383 12.41 5.44 5.29
CA VAL A 383 12.39 5.47 3.81
C VAL A 383 11.03 5.02 3.27
N SER A 384 10.47 3.93 3.81
CA SER A 384 9.13 3.48 3.43
C SER A 384 8.07 4.53 3.75
N GLY A 385 8.16 5.19 4.91
CA GLY A 385 7.25 6.26 5.34
C GLY A 385 7.33 7.49 4.44
N ILE A 386 8.53 7.87 3.97
CA ILE A 386 8.71 8.98 3.02
C ILE A 386 8.09 8.63 1.66
N ILE A 387 8.42 7.46 1.12
CA ILE A 387 7.94 7.05 -0.21
C ILE A 387 6.42 6.90 -0.20
N ASP A 388 5.87 6.15 0.75
CA ASP A 388 4.42 5.96 0.80
C ASP A 388 3.69 7.23 1.26
N GLY A 389 4.31 8.06 2.11
CA GLY A 389 3.76 9.33 2.59
C GLY A 389 3.60 10.33 1.45
N THR A 390 4.62 10.51 0.63
CA THR A 390 4.54 11.33 -0.59
C THR A 390 3.51 10.80 -1.58
N GLY A 391 3.47 9.49 -1.83
CA GLY A 391 2.41 8.87 -2.64
C GLY A 391 1.01 9.20 -2.11
N SER A 392 0.83 9.11 -0.79
CA SER A 392 -0.47 9.34 -0.14
C SER A 392 -0.89 10.80 -0.23
N ALA A 393 0.05 11.73 -0.22
CA ALA A 393 -0.22 13.14 -0.51
C ALA A 393 -0.76 13.32 -1.94
N GLY A 394 -0.20 12.61 -2.93
CA GLY A 394 -0.73 12.56 -4.29
C GLY A 394 -2.16 12.03 -4.35
N SER A 395 -2.45 10.94 -3.64
CA SER A 395 -3.81 10.43 -3.53
C SER A 395 -4.76 11.39 -2.83
N ALA A 396 -4.33 12.13 -1.80
CA ALA A 396 -5.16 13.13 -1.14
C ALA A 396 -5.57 14.23 -2.12
N VAL A 397 -4.63 14.72 -2.94
CA VAL A 397 -4.93 15.66 -4.04
C VAL A 397 -5.93 15.04 -5.02
N GLY A 398 -5.73 13.76 -5.39
CA GLY A 398 -6.67 13.02 -6.25
C GLY A 398 -8.11 13.01 -5.71
N GLN A 399 -8.29 12.77 -4.41
CA GLN A 399 -9.63 12.74 -3.79
C GLN A 399 -10.35 14.11 -3.86
N PHE A 400 -9.63 15.22 -3.94
CA PHE A 400 -10.21 16.54 -4.19
C PHE A 400 -10.46 16.81 -5.68
N VAL A 401 -9.53 16.42 -6.55
CA VAL A 401 -9.57 16.76 -7.98
C VAL A 401 -10.58 15.91 -8.75
N ILE A 402 -10.67 14.62 -8.47
CA ILE A 402 -11.51 13.67 -9.23
C ILE A 402 -12.98 14.08 -9.21
N PRO A 403 -13.61 14.37 -8.05
CA PRO A 403 -15.02 14.79 -8.02
C PRO A 403 -15.26 16.10 -8.77
N LEU A 404 -14.31 17.05 -8.72
CA LEU A 404 -14.44 18.32 -9.44
C LEU A 404 -14.41 18.12 -10.96
N MET A 405 -13.50 17.26 -11.44
CA MET A 405 -13.39 16.93 -12.85
C MET A 405 -14.59 16.16 -13.36
N GLU A 406 -15.05 15.18 -12.59
CA GLU A 406 -16.21 14.37 -12.91
C GLU A 406 -17.49 15.21 -13.02
N ASN A 407 -17.77 16.06 -12.02
CA ASN A 407 -18.97 16.89 -12.01
C ASN A 407 -18.99 17.96 -13.13
N GLN A 408 -17.83 18.49 -13.52
CA GLN A 408 -17.75 19.58 -14.52
C GLN A 408 -17.56 19.08 -15.96
N PHE A 409 -16.81 17.98 -16.14
CA PHE A 409 -16.33 17.53 -17.45
C PHE A 409 -16.61 16.04 -17.72
N GLY A 410 -17.23 15.32 -16.78
CA GLY A 410 -17.56 13.90 -16.89
C GLY A 410 -16.37 12.95 -16.72
N TRP A 411 -16.66 11.65 -16.63
CA TRP A 411 -15.67 10.60 -16.38
C TRP A 411 -14.54 10.50 -17.40
N ASN A 412 -14.79 10.86 -18.67
CA ASN A 412 -13.74 10.90 -19.70
C ASN A 412 -12.54 11.78 -19.28
N SER A 413 -12.82 12.92 -18.64
CA SER A 413 -11.77 13.84 -18.17
C SER A 413 -10.92 13.21 -17.06
N VAL A 414 -11.54 12.39 -16.20
CA VAL A 414 -10.87 11.66 -15.11
C VAL A 414 -9.90 10.62 -15.67
N PHE A 415 -10.28 9.90 -16.73
CA PHE A 415 -9.35 8.96 -17.38
C PHE A 415 -8.18 9.67 -18.07
N TYR A 416 -8.41 10.84 -18.67
CA TYR A 416 -7.30 11.66 -19.20
C TYR A 416 -6.37 12.18 -18.09
N LEU A 417 -6.89 12.53 -16.92
CA LEU A 417 -6.07 12.82 -15.74
C LEU A 417 -5.19 11.62 -15.38
N PHE A 418 -5.73 10.40 -15.38
CA PHE A 418 -4.95 9.20 -15.06
C PHE A 418 -3.82 8.95 -16.08
N ILE A 419 -4.09 9.12 -17.38
CA ILE A 419 -3.08 9.03 -18.43
C ILE A 419 -1.99 10.09 -18.24
N LEU A 420 -2.38 11.34 -17.91
CA LEU A 420 -1.44 12.42 -17.62
C LEU A 420 -0.55 12.07 -16.42
N MET A 421 -1.13 11.61 -15.31
CA MET A 421 -0.37 11.25 -14.11
C MET A 421 0.60 10.09 -14.38
N ASN A 422 0.19 9.04 -15.09
CA ASN A 422 1.10 7.95 -15.44
C ASN A 422 2.20 8.40 -16.43
N SER A 423 1.90 9.35 -17.30
CA SER A 423 2.91 9.97 -18.18
C SER A 423 3.93 10.78 -17.38
N LEU A 424 3.49 11.54 -16.36
CA LEU A 424 4.39 12.23 -15.44
C LEU A 424 5.26 11.25 -14.64
N ALA A 425 4.68 10.14 -14.17
CA ALA A 425 5.41 9.08 -13.48
C ALA A 425 6.54 8.50 -14.36
N LEU A 426 6.27 8.28 -15.66
CA LEU A 426 7.27 7.86 -16.64
C LEU A 426 8.41 8.86 -16.78
N LEU A 427 8.09 10.15 -16.84
CA LEU A 427 9.11 11.21 -16.94
C LEU A 427 10.00 11.26 -15.70
N CYS A 428 9.40 11.15 -14.50
CA CYS A 428 10.16 11.13 -13.23
C CYS A 428 11.11 9.94 -13.13
N LEU A 429 10.68 8.76 -13.60
CA LEU A 429 11.49 7.54 -13.52
C LEU A 429 12.45 7.36 -14.72
N GLY A 430 12.23 8.09 -15.81
CA GLY A 430 12.95 7.92 -17.08
C GLY A 430 14.47 7.99 -16.95
N ARG A 431 15.00 8.97 -16.20
CA ARG A 431 16.45 9.08 -15.95
C ARG A 431 17.00 7.86 -15.21
N ARG A 432 16.30 7.36 -14.19
CA ARG A 432 16.72 6.18 -13.44
C ARG A 432 16.69 4.93 -14.32
N CYS A 433 15.65 4.78 -15.13
CA CYS A 433 15.52 3.71 -16.12
C CYS A 433 16.66 3.73 -17.13
N TYR A 434 17.03 4.91 -17.64
CA TYR A 434 18.15 5.03 -18.56
C TYR A 434 19.46 4.52 -17.94
N ILE A 435 19.76 4.93 -16.70
CA ILE A 435 20.95 4.48 -15.97
C ILE A 435 20.96 2.96 -15.79
N ASP A 436 19.84 2.38 -15.34
CA ASP A 436 19.73 0.94 -15.11
C ASP A 436 19.87 0.15 -16.43
N VAL A 437 19.26 0.60 -17.53
CA VAL A 437 19.37 -0.05 -18.85
C VAL A 437 20.80 0.01 -19.38
N VAL A 438 21.47 1.17 -19.29
CA VAL A 438 22.87 1.30 -19.72
C VAL A 438 23.77 0.37 -18.91
N SER A 439 23.57 0.28 -17.59
CA SER A 439 24.30 -0.64 -16.72
C SER A 439 24.09 -2.10 -17.15
N LEU A 440 22.86 -2.51 -17.46
CA LEU A 440 22.58 -3.87 -17.92
C LEU A 440 23.30 -4.20 -19.23
N LEU A 441 23.26 -3.28 -20.19
CA LEU A 441 23.90 -3.46 -21.50
C LEU A 441 25.43 -3.52 -21.37
N ALA A 442 26.01 -2.75 -20.45
CA ALA A 442 27.46 -2.76 -20.19
C ALA A 442 27.96 -4.06 -19.51
N THR A 443 27.10 -4.74 -18.73
CA THR A 443 27.49 -5.96 -17.99
C THR A 443 27.34 -7.25 -18.83
N ARG A 444 26.40 -7.27 -19.79
CA ARG A 444 26.20 -8.40 -20.72
C ARG A 444 27.43 -8.85 -21.53
N PRO A 445 28.29 -7.97 -22.08
CA PRO A 445 29.45 -8.42 -22.84
C PRO A 445 30.51 -9.15 -22.01
N GLN A 446 30.54 -8.99 -20.68
CA GLN A 446 31.50 -9.71 -19.83
C GLN A 446 31.07 -11.17 -19.57
N LEU A 447 29.78 -11.44 -19.38
CA LEU A 447 29.25 -12.80 -19.19
C LEU A 447 29.42 -13.68 -20.44
N GLU A 448 29.22 -13.13 -21.64
CA GLU A 448 29.45 -13.87 -22.90
C GLU A 448 30.93 -14.19 -23.17
N VAL A 449 31.86 -13.40 -22.62
CA VAL A 449 33.31 -13.66 -22.75
C VAL A 449 33.75 -14.72 -21.75
N THR A 450 33.24 -14.69 -20.51
CA THR A 450 33.57 -15.70 -19.49
C THR A 450 32.95 -17.07 -19.78
N GLU A 451 31.76 -17.13 -20.39
CA GLU A 451 31.18 -18.41 -20.86
C GLU A 451 31.88 -18.98 -22.11
N ARG A 452 32.65 -18.16 -22.85
CA ARG A 452 33.38 -18.58 -24.05
C ARG A 452 34.86 -18.88 -23.82
N GLU A 453 35.40 -18.70 -22.63
CA GLU A 453 36.73 -19.24 -22.30
C GLU A 453 36.63 -20.77 -22.17
N PRO A 454 37.23 -21.55 -23.08
CA PRO A 454 37.27 -22.99 -22.91
C PRO A 454 38.13 -23.30 -21.68
N LEU A 455 37.63 -24.16 -20.79
CA LEU A 455 38.38 -24.79 -19.68
C LEU A 455 39.49 -25.73 -20.19
N LEU A 456 40.36 -25.29 -21.10
CA LEU A 456 41.49 -26.08 -21.59
C LEU A 456 42.72 -25.19 -21.74
N GLY A 457 43.32 -24.93 -20.58
CA GLY A 457 44.65 -24.36 -20.42
C GLY A 457 45.42 -25.08 -19.32
N SER A 458 45.62 -26.40 -19.43
CA SER A 458 46.78 -27.05 -18.81
C SER A 458 47.20 -28.30 -19.59
N SER A 459 47.98 -28.09 -20.65
CA SER A 459 48.96 -29.09 -21.08
C SER A 459 50.18 -28.98 -20.16
N ALA A 460 50.52 -30.05 -19.44
CA ALA A 460 51.88 -30.26 -18.97
C ALA A 460 52.21 -31.75 -19.12
N SER A 461 52.96 -32.03 -20.18
CA SER A 461 53.75 -33.24 -20.40
C SER A 461 54.96 -33.26 -19.46
N ALA A 462 55.17 -34.37 -18.75
CA ALA A 462 56.45 -35.05 -18.52
C ALA A 462 56.19 -36.31 -17.68
#